data_AF-A0A9W9W0N5-F1
#
_entry.id   AF-A0A9W9W0N5-F1
#
_cell.length_a   1.000
_cell.length_b   1.000
_cell.length_c   1.000
_cell.angle_alpha   90.00
_cell.angle_beta   90.00
_cell.angle_gamma   90.00
#
_symmetry.space_group_name_H-M   'P 1'
#
loop_
_entity.id
_entity.type
_entity.pdbx_description
1 polymer ?
#
loop_
_entity_poly.entity_id
_entity_poly.type
_entity_poly.pdbx_seq_one_letter_code
_entity_poly.pdbx_strand_id
1 'polypeptide(L)'
;MTAGAQPQTTTRSIYEHDAHALILPCLAAHLPHSISLVRRIQHGVHHPTPTARVLATFPPGARPPDDAPWLAARVDLFRGRETQMIVYSSLEKGHTSNKPVKIVDTIPGTDGTEDNNSSPSYVVSTFDAPQPVLDTVRDQLVSLLVYIKINLLPTYLASLSAEPEPEPEPELPTEKTSHNGSTTANSKPTSAIKAVTLIPAPPPKAFLLGTLHTALFSLLQQTGSEVFAASRNALDGSSATPVPGLRVHRFDDPPYYKFFFQRAAFTQDTDSALPAGYRFHNREGQTGVLDSQLDLVQSRTHIPRSRAQLRLMPGSAIYVDSQQDVAEEGDGEEMPIAWAFLGLDGALSTLHVEEAHRGKGLALALSKETMRRGLVADSVFGASALDVQGDEKLVGDIEGWVHTEVAQYNVASRRVMEKIGGEALSTVMWAVIEVCD
;
A
#
# COMPACT_ATOMS: atom_id res chain seq x y z
N MET A 1 7.29 35.05 -35.87
CA MET A 1 5.99 34.61 -35.31
C MET A 1 5.70 33.22 -35.84
N THR A 2 6.21 32.21 -35.15
CA THR A 2 5.95 30.80 -35.45
C THR A 2 4.89 30.33 -34.46
N ALA A 3 3.67 30.09 -34.97
CA ALA A 3 2.59 29.53 -34.19
C ALA A 3 2.99 28.13 -33.72
N GLY A 4 3.14 27.96 -32.40
CA GLY A 4 3.35 26.65 -31.80
C GLY A 4 2.11 25.79 -32.00
N ALA A 5 2.27 24.65 -32.66
CA ALA A 5 1.24 23.64 -32.73
C ALA A 5 0.95 23.15 -31.31
N GLN A 6 -0.29 23.30 -30.85
CA GLN A 6 -0.77 22.61 -29.66
C GLN A 6 -0.69 21.10 -29.92
N PRO A 7 -0.13 20.30 -28.99
CA PRO A 7 -0.19 18.85 -29.12
C PRO A 7 -1.66 18.41 -29.04
N GLN A 8 -2.16 17.81 -30.12
CA GLN A 8 -3.46 17.14 -30.12
C GLN A 8 -3.34 15.91 -29.24
N THR A 9 -3.86 15.97 -28.01
CA THR A 9 -4.01 14.80 -27.14
C THR A 9 -5.01 13.85 -27.79
N THR A 10 -4.54 12.76 -28.40
CA THR A 10 -5.42 11.70 -28.88
C THR A 10 -5.97 10.95 -27.68
N THR A 11 -7.24 11.19 -27.33
CA THR A 11 -7.93 10.46 -26.27
C THR A 11 -7.90 8.97 -26.56
N ARG A 12 -7.26 8.19 -25.66
CA ARG A 12 -7.20 6.73 -25.78
C ARG A 12 -8.45 6.11 -25.17
N SER A 13 -8.99 5.08 -25.82
CA SER A 13 -10.15 4.35 -25.31
C SER A 13 -9.81 3.60 -24.02
N ILE A 14 -10.70 3.71 -23.03
CA ILE A 14 -10.67 2.96 -21.77
C ILE A 14 -11.91 2.06 -21.73
N TYR A 15 -11.69 0.81 -21.39
CA TYR A 15 -12.72 -0.23 -21.39
C TYR A 15 -12.90 -0.80 -19.99
N GLU A 16 -14.15 -1.06 -19.60
CA GLU A 16 -14.47 -1.77 -18.37
C GLU A 16 -14.41 -3.28 -18.60
N HIS A 17 -13.73 -3.99 -17.71
CA HIS A 17 -13.56 -5.44 -17.74
C HIS A 17 -14.28 -6.09 -16.56
N ASP A 18 -14.76 -7.31 -16.76
CA ASP A 18 -15.19 -8.17 -15.66
C ASP A 18 -13.96 -8.69 -14.90
N ALA A 19 -14.02 -8.74 -13.57
CA ALA A 19 -12.95 -9.26 -12.72
C ALA A 19 -12.67 -10.76 -12.98
N HIS A 20 -13.66 -11.52 -13.46
CA HIS A 20 -13.58 -12.94 -13.82
C HIS A 20 -13.22 -13.18 -15.29
N ALA A 21 -13.13 -12.12 -16.12
CA ALA A 21 -12.78 -12.26 -17.53
C ALA A 21 -11.27 -12.47 -17.75
N LEU A 22 -10.85 -12.42 -19.03
CA LEU A 22 -9.47 -12.62 -19.49
C LEU A 22 -8.42 -11.69 -18.85
N ILE A 23 -8.82 -10.66 -18.11
CA ILE A 23 -7.91 -9.68 -17.49
C ILE A 23 -6.95 -10.33 -16.48
N LEU A 24 -7.43 -11.27 -15.65
CA LEU A 24 -6.61 -11.96 -14.66
C LEU A 24 -5.53 -12.85 -15.29
N PRO A 25 -5.86 -13.73 -16.25
CA PRO A 25 -4.84 -14.46 -17.01
C PRO A 25 -3.80 -13.55 -17.68
N CYS A 26 -4.22 -12.42 -18.26
CA CYS A 26 -3.31 -11.46 -18.88
C CYS A 26 -2.36 -10.83 -17.86
N LEU A 27 -2.87 -10.44 -16.69
CA LEU A 27 -2.04 -9.92 -15.62
C LEU A 27 -1.11 -10.99 -15.03
N ALA A 28 -1.59 -12.22 -14.85
CA ALA A 28 -0.80 -13.31 -14.30
C ALA A 28 0.42 -13.65 -15.18
N ALA A 29 0.27 -13.56 -16.51
CA ALA A 29 1.39 -13.69 -17.44
C ALA A 29 2.50 -12.63 -17.22
N HIS A 30 2.22 -11.56 -16.45
CA HIS A 30 3.17 -10.51 -16.10
C HIS A 30 3.67 -10.58 -14.64
N LEU A 31 3.34 -11.65 -13.91
CA LEU A 31 3.93 -11.86 -12.59
C LEU A 31 5.47 -11.96 -12.66
N PRO A 32 6.17 -11.50 -11.60
CA PRO A 32 5.63 -10.96 -10.35
C PRO A 32 5.21 -9.48 -10.41
N HIS A 33 5.52 -8.75 -11.48
CA HIS A 33 5.37 -7.28 -11.55
C HIS A 33 3.92 -6.78 -11.40
N SER A 34 2.96 -7.51 -11.96
CA SER A 34 1.53 -7.20 -11.91
C SER A 34 0.82 -7.57 -10.59
N ILE A 35 1.55 -8.15 -9.63
CA ILE A 35 0.95 -8.86 -8.49
C ILE A 35 -0.01 -8.01 -7.65
N SER A 36 0.29 -6.74 -7.41
CA SER A 36 -0.60 -5.89 -6.60
C SER A 36 -1.96 -5.72 -7.25
N LEU A 37 -2.00 -5.59 -8.59
CA LEU A 37 -3.26 -5.49 -9.31
C LEU A 37 -3.98 -6.85 -9.34
N VAL A 38 -3.27 -7.95 -9.59
CA VAL A 38 -3.83 -9.31 -9.54
C VAL A 38 -4.52 -9.56 -8.20
N ARG A 39 -3.81 -9.32 -7.09
CA ARG A 39 -4.32 -9.54 -5.74
C ARG A 39 -5.45 -8.59 -5.38
N ARG A 40 -5.41 -7.34 -5.84
CA ARG A 40 -6.48 -6.38 -5.61
C ARG A 40 -7.77 -6.76 -6.36
N ILE A 41 -7.65 -7.31 -7.56
CA ILE A 41 -8.80 -7.86 -8.31
C ILE A 41 -9.31 -9.13 -7.62
N GLN A 42 -8.42 -10.06 -7.26
CA GLN A 42 -8.75 -11.29 -6.52
C GLN A 42 -9.49 -11.01 -5.20
N HIS A 43 -9.01 -10.04 -4.41
CA HIS A 43 -9.71 -9.58 -3.22
C HIS A 43 -11.09 -8.99 -3.57
N GLY A 44 -11.21 -8.26 -4.67
CA GLY A 44 -12.48 -7.70 -5.14
C GLY A 44 -13.48 -8.77 -5.60
N VAL A 45 -13.02 -9.93 -6.05
CA VAL A 45 -13.86 -11.10 -6.35
C VAL A 45 -14.42 -11.71 -5.06
N HIS A 46 -13.57 -11.88 -4.04
CA HIS A 46 -13.98 -12.45 -2.76
C HIS A 46 -14.83 -11.48 -1.91
N HIS A 47 -14.54 -10.17 -2.01
CA HIS A 47 -15.24 -9.10 -1.32
C HIS A 47 -15.74 -8.04 -2.32
N PRO A 48 -16.82 -8.34 -3.06
CA PRO A 48 -17.32 -7.47 -4.11
C PRO A 48 -17.83 -6.15 -3.54
N THR A 49 -17.60 -5.09 -4.32
CA THR A 49 -18.05 -3.74 -4.03
C THR A 49 -18.72 -3.20 -5.30
N PRO A 50 -19.96 -2.70 -5.22
CA PRO A 50 -20.71 -2.30 -6.43
C PRO A 50 -20.09 -1.08 -7.14
N THR A 51 -19.20 -0.37 -6.47
CA THR A 51 -18.50 0.83 -6.95
C THR A 51 -17.14 0.52 -7.57
N ALA A 52 -16.58 -0.66 -7.32
CA ALA A 52 -15.29 -1.03 -7.90
C ALA A 52 -15.43 -1.31 -9.40
N ARG A 53 -14.39 -0.90 -10.14
CA ARG A 53 -14.28 -1.09 -11.59
C ARG A 53 -12.91 -1.65 -11.93
N VAL A 54 -12.86 -2.58 -12.88
CA VAL A 54 -11.61 -3.00 -13.53
C VAL A 54 -11.58 -2.34 -14.89
N LEU A 55 -10.53 -1.58 -15.17
CA LEU A 55 -10.39 -0.79 -16.39
C LEU A 55 -9.12 -1.22 -17.14
N ALA A 56 -9.15 -1.19 -18.47
CA ALA A 56 -7.96 -1.41 -19.29
C ALA A 56 -7.97 -0.62 -20.59
N THR A 57 -6.81 -0.51 -21.24
CA THR A 57 -6.64 0.20 -22.52
C THR A 57 -6.89 -0.69 -23.75
N PHE A 58 -7.44 -1.89 -23.55
CA PHE A 58 -7.80 -2.83 -24.61
C PHE A 58 -9.23 -3.36 -24.39
N PRO A 59 -9.96 -3.75 -25.45
CA PRO A 59 -11.37 -4.14 -25.33
C PRO A 59 -11.60 -5.41 -24.49
N PRO A 60 -12.78 -5.57 -23.86
CA PRO A 60 -13.15 -6.79 -23.16
C PRO A 60 -13.23 -7.97 -24.12
N GLY A 61 -12.82 -9.16 -23.66
CA GLY A 61 -12.77 -10.36 -24.50
C GLY A 61 -11.62 -10.41 -25.52
N ALA A 62 -10.86 -9.32 -25.69
CA ALA A 62 -9.63 -9.30 -26.47
C ALA A 62 -8.40 -9.56 -25.58
N ARG A 63 -7.34 -10.11 -26.17
CA ARG A 63 -6.01 -10.12 -25.54
C ARG A 63 -5.38 -8.72 -25.65
N PRO A 64 -4.52 -8.33 -24.69
CA PRO A 64 -3.71 -7.14 -24.83
C PRO A 64 -2.85 -7.22 -26.09
N PRO A 65 -2.49 -6.07 -26.69
CA PRO A 65 -1.59 -6.05 -27.85
C PRO A 65 -0.20 -6.58 -27.46
N ASP A 66 0.40 -7.38 -28.34
CA ASP A 66 1.75 -7.95 -28.14
C ASP A 66 2.86 -6.94 -28.46
N ASP A 67 2.60 -5.98 -29.35
CA ASP A 67 3.55 -5.03 -29.92
C ASP A 67 3.37 -3.58 -29.41
N ALA A 68 2.41 -3.35 -28.52
CA ALA A 68 2.12 -2.04 -27.97
C ALA A 68 1.97 -2.08 -26.44
N PRO A 69 2.33 -0.99 -25.73
CA PRO A 69 2.11 -0.94 -24.29
C PRO A 69 0.61 -0.88 -23.97
N TRP A 70 0.25 -1.40 -22.82
CA TRP A 70 -1.13 -1.37 -22.32
C TRP A 70 -1.15 -1.14 -20.81
N LEU A 71 -2.28 -0.64 -20.32
CA LEU A 71 -2.56 -0.46 -18.90
C LEU A 71 -3.77 -1.26 -18.48
N ALA A 72 -3.74 -1.70 -17.22
CA ALA A 72 -4.92 -2.14 -16.50
C ALA A 72 -4.95 -1.48 -15.12
N ALA A 73 -6.14 -1.29 -14.57
CA ALA A 73 -6.32 -0.68 -13.28
C ALA A 73 -7.54 -1.26 -12.56
N ARG A 74 -7.50 -1.25 -11.24
CA ARG A 74 -8.70 -1.41 -10.40
C ARG A 74 -8.94 -0.10 -9.67
N VAL A 75 -10.15 0.43 -9.79
CA VAL A 75 -10.56 1.73 -9.25
C VAL A 75 -11.77 1.54 -8.35
N ASP A 76 -11.75 2.13 -7.16
CA ASP A 76 -12.89 2.22 -6.24
C ASP A 76 -12.76 3.50 -5.39
N LEU A 77 -13.40 4.59 -5.83
CA LEU A 77 -13.30 5.91 -5.19
C LEU A 77 -13.91 5.92 -3.77
N PHE A 78 -14.86 5.02 -3.50
CA PHE A 78 -15.59 4.92 -2.24
C PHE A 78 -14.76 4.32 -1.10
N ARG A 79 -13.53 3.85 -1.39
CA ARG A 79 -12.57 3.47 -0.36
C ARG A 79 -12.04 4.66 0.45
N GLY A 80 -12.39 5.90 0.07
CA GLY A 80 -12.14 7.10 0.85
C GLY A 80 -10.66 7.34 1.14
N ARG A 81 -10.25 7.14 2.40
CA ARG A 81 -8.86 7.36 2.86
C ARG A 81 -7.89 6.25 2.49
N GLU A 82 -8.39 5.12 1.99
CA GLU A 82 -7.57 4.00 1.56
C GLU A 82 -7.20 4.10 0.08
N THR A 83 -6.31 3.22 -0.40
CA THR A 83 -5.95 3.14 -1.84
C THR A 83 -7.21 2.99 -2.71
N GLN A 84 -7.52 4.05 -3.47
CA GLN A 84 -8.66 4.12 -4.38
C GLN A 84 -8.33 3.53 -5.74
N MET A 85 -7.05 3.59 -6.17
CA MET A 85 -6.64 3.07 -7.47
C MET A 85 -5.30 2.33 -7.39
N ILE A 86 -5.23 1.18 -8.06
CA ILE A 86 -3.98 0.49 -8.38
C ILE A 86 -3.93 0.36 -9.91
N VAL A 87 -2.81 0.78 -10.50
CA VAL A 87 -2.56 0.74 -11.94
C VAL A 87 -1.34 -0.15 -12.20
N TYR A 88 -1.40 -0.92 -13.28
CA TYR A 88 -0.30 -1.70 -13.81
C TYR A 88 -0.07 -1.33 -15.27
N SER A 89 1.20 -1.23 -15.68
CA SER A 89 1.60 -1.10 -17.08
C SER A 89 2.38 -2.32 -17.54
N SER A 90 2.13 -2.77 -18.78
CA SER A 90 2.91 -3.85 -19.39
C SER A 90 4.42 -3.56 -19.48
N LEU A 91 4.83 -2.29 -19.45
CA LEU A 91 6.23 -1.89 -19.41
C LEU A 91 6.94 -2.29 -18.10
N GLU A 92 6.22 -2.47 -16.99
CA GLU A 92 6.82 -2.81 -15.69
C GLU A 92 7.58 -4.16 -15.72
N LYS A 93 7.13 -5.13 -16.52
CA LYS A 93 7.77 -6.46 -16.62
C LYS A 93 9.10 -6.43 -17.40
N GLY A 94 9.21 -5.59 -18.43
CA GLY A 94 10.28 -5.71 -19.43
C GLY A 94 11.17 -4.48 -19.58
N HIS A 95 10.76 -3.33 -19.03
CA HIS A 95 11.45 -2.06 -19.26
C HIS A 95 11.82 -1.36 -17.95
N THR A 96 11.61 -1.99 -16.79
CA THR A 96 11.98 -1.42 -15.49
C THR A 96 13.50 -1.34 -15.35
N SER A 97 14.02 -0.14 -15.09
CA SER A 97 15.44 0.13 -14.83
C SER A 97 15.61 0.99 -13.59
N ASN A 98 16.51 0.62 -12.71
CA ASN A 98 16.73 1.28 -11.42
C ASN A 98 17.86 2.32 -11.54
N LYS A 99 17.56 3.56 -11.17
CA LYS A 99 18.50 4.69 -11.20
C LYS A 99 18.72 5.24 -9.80
N PRO A 100 19.97 5.48 -9.38
CA PRO A 100 20.24 6.18 -8.13
C PRO A 100 19.88 7.67 -8.27
N VAL A 101 19.26 8.22 -7.24
CA VAL A 101 18.93 9.64 -7.11
C VAL A 101 19.76 10.21 -5.98
N LYS A 102 20.47 11.31 -6.27
CA LYS A 102 21.26 12.04 -5.27
C LYS A 102 20.38 13.10 -4.64
N ILE A 103 20.32 13.12 -3.31
CA ILE A 103 19.67 14.19 -2.56
C ILE A 103 20.56 15.44 -2.63
N VAL A 104 20.00 16.56 -3.11
CA VAL A 104 20.67 17.86 -3.08
C VAL A 104 20.36 18.54 -1.75
N ASP A 105 21.31 18.50 -0.81
CA ASP A 105 21.24 19.30 0.41
C ASP A 105 21.59 20.76 0.06
N THR A 106 20.62 21.53 -0.40
CA THR A 106 20.78 22.99 -0.50
C THR A 106 20.65 23.59 0.90
N ILE A 107 21.75 23.65 1.65
CA ILE A 107 21.90 24.61 2.74
C ILE A 107 22.46 25.90 2.11
N PRO A 108 21.68 26.98 1.96
CA PRO A 108 22.21 28.24 1.48
C PRO A 108 23.12 28.82 2.58
N GLY A 109 24.44 28.80 2.39
CA GLY A 109 25.37 29.57 3.22
C GLY A 109 26.63 28.88 3.77
N THR A 110 26.90 27.61 3.46
CA THR A 110 28.18 26.98 3.84
C THR A 110 29.09 26.85 2.62
N ASP A 111 29.87 27.90 2.37
CA ASP A 111 31.08 27.82 1.58
C ASP A 111 32.08 26.86 2.27
N GLY A 112 32.53 25.85 1.53
CA GLY A 112 33.78 25.14 1.81
C GLY A 112 33.76 24.08 2.91
N THR A 113 33.46 22.84 2.52
CA THR A 113 34.40 21.70 2.59
C THR A 113 33.80 20.55 1.78
N GLU A 114 34.51 20.13 0.73
CA GLU A 114 34.19 18.91 -0.03
C GLU A 114 34.41 17.68 0.86
N ASP A 115 33.41 17.34 1.68
CA ASP A 115 33.33 16.00 2.29
C ASP A 115 32.81 15.04 1.22
N ASN A 116 33.79 14.48 0.50
CA ASN A 116 33.61 13.49 -0.53
C ASN A 116 33.34 12.11 0.10
N ASN A 117 32.18 11.92 0.76
CA ASN A 117 31.55 10.59 0.88
C ASN A 117 30.10 10.61 1.42
N SER A 118 29.21 10.04 0.60
CA SER A 118 27.83 9.62 0.92
C SER A 118 26.79 10.70 1.24
N SER A 119 26.49 11.60 0.28
CA SER A 119 25.13 12.15 0.24
C SER A 119 24.15 10.97 0.21
N PRO A 120 23.10 10.95 1.06
CA PRO A 120 22.14 9.86 1.03
C PRO A 120 21.54 9.78 -0.37
N SER A 121 21.73 8.62 -1.02
CA SER A 121 21.11 8.33 -2.31
C SER A 121 20.06 7.26 -2.10
N TYR A 122 18.89 7.48 -2.70
CA TYR A 122 17.87 6.45 -2.82
C TYR A 122 17.74 6.03 -4.28
N VAL A 123 17.03 4.93 -4.54
CA VAL A 123 16.83 4.39 -5.88
C VAL A 123 15.42 4.74 -6.36
N VAL A 124 15.28 5.02 -7.65
CA VAL A 124 13.99 5.12 -8.31
C VAL A 124 13.98 4.27 -9.57
N SER A 125 12.85 3.62 -9.84
CA SER A 125 12.63 2.87 -11.07
C SER A 125 12.14 3.80 -12.17
N THR A 126 12.69 3.62 -13.36
CA THR A 126 12.35 4.31 -14.60
C THR A 126 12.03 3.28 -15.68
N PHE A 127 11.47 3.72 -16.81
CA PHE A 127 11.31 2.86 -17.97
C PHE A 127 12.43 3.12 -18.98
N ASP A 128 13.12 2.06 -19.38
CA ASP A 128 14.08 2.05 -20.47
C ASP A 128 13.37 1.63 -21.77
N ALA A 129 12.61 2.55 -22.36
CA ALA A 129 11.87 2.32 -23.60
C ALA A 129 12.00 3.55 -24.54
N PRO A 130 11.83 3.38 -25.86
CA PRO A 130 11.85 4.51 -26.80
C PRO A 130 10.80 5.58 -26.45
N GLN A 131 11.13 6.85 -26.66
CA GLN A 131 10.25 7.98 -26.31
C GLN A 131 8.81 7.84 -26.85
N PRO A 132 8.56 7.40 -28.11
CA PRO A 132 7.18 7.21 -28.59
C PRO A 132 6.36 6.17 -27.80
N VAL A 133 7.03 5.16 -27.24
CA VAL A 133 6.40 4.15 -26.38
C VAL A 133 6.05 4.76 -25.02
N LEU A 134 6.96 5.55 -24.45
CA LEU A 134 6.72 6.29 -23.20
C LEU A 134 5.59 7.31 -23.35
N ASP A 135 5.53 8.01 -24.48
CA ASP A 135 4.46 8.96 -24.80
C ASP A 135 3.11 8.24 -24.90
N THR A 136 3.09 7.05 -25.51
CA THR A 136 1.87 6.22 -25.57
C THR A 136 1.38 5.84 -24.17
N VAL A 137 2.28 5.43 -23.26
CA VAL A 137 1.90 5.10 -21.87
C VAL A 137 1.44 6.33 -21.11
N ARG A 138 2.09 7.49 -21.32
CA ARG A 138 1.63 8.76 -20.73
C ARG A 138 0.21 9.08 -21.19
N ASP A 139 -0.07 9.00 -22.48
CA ASP A 139 -1.41 9.28 -23.04
C ASP A 139 -2.46 8.32 -22.48
N GLN A 140 -2.10 7.03 -22.31
CA GLN A 140 -2.96 6.04 -21.69
C GLN A 140 -3.25 6.36 -20.21
N LEU A 141 -2.23 6.75 -19.43
CA LEU A 141 -2.40 7.12 -18.02
C LEU A 141 -3.28 8.36 -17.87
N VAL A 142 -3.05 9.40 -18.68
CA VAL A 142 -3.87 10.62 -18.67
C VAL A 142 -5.30 10.30 -19.08
N SER A 143 -5.50 9.49 -20.13
CA SER A 143 -6.83 9.07 -20.58
C SER A 143 -7.57 8.26 -19.51
N LEU A 144 -6.88 7.40 -18.76
CA LEU A 144 -7.44 6.66 -17.62
C LEU A 144 -7.91 7.62 -16.51
N LEU A 145 -7.07 8.57 -16.11
CA LEU A 145 -7.41 9.55 -15.07
C LEU A 145 -8.61 10.43 -15.49
N VAL A 146 -8.61 10.89 -16.76
CA VAL A 146 -9.72 11.65 -17.34
C VAL A 146 -11.00 10.81 -17.40
N TYR A 147 -10.91 9.54 -17.81
CA TYR A 147 -12.05 8.63 -17.81
C TYR A 147 -12.65 8.48 -16.41
N ILE A 148 -11.83 8.32 -15.37
CA ILE A 148 -12.29 8.23 -13.98
C ILE A 148 -12.98 9.53 -13.54
N LYS A 149 -12.40 10.69 -13.85
CA LYS A 149 -13.01 12.00 -13.57
C LYS A 149 -14.37 12.16 -14.25
N ILE A 150 -14.51 11.74 -15.49
CA ILE A 150 -15.76 11.93 -16.25
C ILE A 150 -16.83 10.92 -15.85
N ASN A 151 -16.45 9.64 -15.68
CA ASN A 151 -17.42 8.55 -15.59
C ASN A 151 -17.67 8.04 -14.17
N LEU A 152 -16.71 8.19 -13.25
CA LEU A 152 -16.81 7.61 -11.89
C LEU A 152 -16.91 8.68 -10.79
N LEU A 153 -16.18 9.79 -10.94
CA LEU A 153 -16.13 10.85 -9.94
C LEU A 153 -17.50 11.51 -9.66
N PRO A 154 -18.39 11.80 -10.63
CA PRO A 154 -19.66 12.45 -10.34
C PRO A 154 -20.54 11.68 -9.36
N THR A 155 -20.62 10.35 -9.52
CA THR A 155 -21.38 9.46 -8.63
C THR A 155 -20.80 9.45 -7.23
N TYR A 156 -19.47 9.44 -7.10
CA TYR A 156 -18.79 9.53 -5.80
C TYR A 156 -19.03 10.88 -5.11
N LEU A 157 -18.95 11.99 -5.84
CA LEU A 157 -19.21 13.31 -5.24
C LEU A 157 -20.67 13.48 -4.80
N ALA A 158 -21.61 12.89 -5.54
CA ALA A 158 -23.02 12.87 -5.17
C ALA A 158 -23.26 12.09 -3.86
N SER A 159 -22.57 10.96 -3.64
CA SER A 159 -22.74 10.18 -2.41
C SER A 159 -22.24 10.92 -1.17
N LEU A 160 -21.15 11.69 -1.28
CA LEU A 160 -20.66 12.53 -0.18
C LEU A 160 -21.65 13.63 0.23
N SER A 161 -22.50 14.08 -0.71
CA SER A 161 -23.52 15.10 -0.44
C SER A 161 -24.81 14.50 0.13
N ALA A 162 -24.96 13.18 0.08
CA ALA A 162 -26.15 12.45 0.49
C ALA A 162 -26.02 11.79 1.88
N GLU A 163 -24.83 11.80 2.49
CA GLU A 163 -24.68 11.34 3.87
C GLU A 163 -25.43 12.31 4.82
N PRO A 164 -26.39 11.82 5.63
CA PRO A 164 -27.06 12.64 6.64
C PRO A 164 -26.05 13.11 7.69
N GLU A 165 -26.27 14.29 8.28
CA GLU A 165 -25.50 14.75 9.44
C GLU A 165 -25.44 13.64 10.50
N PRO A 166 -24.30 13.46 11.19
CA PRO A 166 -24.18 12.42 12.20
C PRO A 166 -25.25 12.64 13.28
N GLU A 167 -26.07 11.62 13.53
CA GLU A 167 -26.96 11.63 14.70
C GLU A 167 -26.12 11.88 15.96
N PRO A 168 -26.61 12.72 16.90
CA PRO A 168 -25.88 13.00 18.12
C PRO A 168 -25.62 11.68 18.86
N GLU A 169 -24.35 11.41 19.18
CA GLU A 169 -23.95 10.27 19.99
C GLU A 169 -24.80 10.22 21.27
N PRO A 170 -25.29 9.05 21.70
CA PRO A 170 -26.05 8.94 22.94
C PRO A 170 -25.18 9.40 24.12
N GLU A 171 -25.64 10.44 24.82
CA GLU A 171 -24.99 10.93 26.03
C GLU A 171 -24.76 9.78 27.02
N LEU A 172 -23.49 9.54 27.38
CA LEU A 172 -23.16 8.65 28.50
C LEU A 172 -23.88 9.16 29.76
N PRO A 173 -24.48 8.28 30.58
CA PRO A 173 -25.16 8.72 31.79
C PRO A 173 -24.16 9.35 32.76
N THR A 174 -24.33 10.66 32.99
CA THR A 174 -23.65 11.38 34.07
C THR A 174 -24.23 10.92 35.40
N GLU A 175 -23.61 9.92 36.03
CA GLU A 175 -23.83 9.69 37.46
C GLU A 175 -23.09 10.75 38.27
N LYS A 176 -23.88 11.71 38.77
CA LYS A 176 -23.49 12.59 39.87
C LYS A 176 -23.48 11.76 41.16
N THR A 177 -22.30 11.34 41.60
CA THR A 177 -22.07 11.05 43.03
C THR A 177 -21.07 12.04 43.59
N SER A 178 -21.63 13.05 44.24
CA SER A 178 -20.92 13.97 45.11
C SER A 178 -20.54 13.23 46.38
N HIS A 179 -19.25 12.99 46.63
CA HIS A 179 -18.71 12.78 47.97
C HIS A 179 -17.37 13.52 48.12
N ASN A 180 -17.41 14.55 48.97
CA ASN A 180 -16.25 15.25 49.51
C ASN A 180 -15.37 14.28 50.31
N GLY A 181 -14.08 14.24 49.99
CA GLY A 181 -13.07 13.52 50.76
C GLY A 181 -11.67 13.93 50.36
N SER A 182 -11.15 14.95 51.04
CA SER A 182 -9.75 15.36 50.99
C SER A 182 -8.84 14.20 51.41
N THR A 183 -7.94 13.75 50.52
CA THR A 183 -6.64 13.20 50.90
C THR A 183 -5.65 13.32 49.74
N THR A 184 -4.57 14.03 50.02
CA THR A 184 -3.34 14.15 49.25
C THR A 184 -2.67 12.80 48.99
N ALA A 185 -2.43 12.43 47.73
CA ALA A 185 -1.43 11.43 47.38
C ALA A 185 -0.85 11.73 45.99
N ASN A 186 0.47 11.95 45.97
CA ASN A 186 1.31 12.04 44.78
C ASN A 186 1.16 10.77 43.91
N SER A 187 0.62 10.91 42.71
CA SER A 187 0.94 10.01 41.60
C SER A 187 1.46 10.84 40.43
N LYS A 188 2.73 10.60 40.08
CA LYS A 188 3.32 11.12 38.84
C LYS A 188 2.51 10.60 37.65
N PRO A 189 2.20 11.42 36.64
CA PRO A 189 1.56 10.91 35.44
C PRO A 189 2.55 9.99 34.72
N THR A 190 2.17 8.73 34.56
CA THR A 190 2.73 7.79 33.60
C THR A 190 2.67 8.40 32.21
N SER A 191 3.70 8.13 31.40
CA SER A 191 3.97 8.78 30.12
C SER A 191 2.73 8.87 29.23
N ALA A 192 2.31 10.08 28.90
CA ALA A 192 1.31 10.32 27.86
C ALA A 192 1.77 9.65 26.56
N ILE A 193 1.00 8.66 26.09
CA ILE A 193 1.17 8.09 24.75
C ILE A 193 0.95 9.26 23.77
N LYS A 194 2.01 9.71 23.10
CA LYS A 194 1.87 10.72 22.05
C LYS A 194 0.99 10.15 20.95
N ALA A 195 -0.21 10.70 20.78
CA ALA A 195 -1.10 10.32 19.69
C ALA A 195 -0.38 10.49 18.35
N VAL A 196 -0.38 9.44 17.52
CA VAL A 196 0.25 9.46 16.21
C VAL A 196 -0.59 10.32 15.26
N THR A 197 0.00 11.34 14.65
CA THR A 197 -0.70 12.18 13.67
C THR A 197 -0.95 11.41 12.38
N LEU A 198 -2.22 11.32 11.96
CA LEU A 198 -2.63 10.58 10.77
C LEU A 198 -2.37 11.36 9.47
N ILE A 199 -2.04 10.64 8.39
CA ILE A 199 -1.95 11.23 7.04
C ILE A 199 -3.31 11.81 6.63
N PRO A 200 -3.39 13.06 6.13
CA PRO A 200 -4.65 13.68 5.70
C PRO A 200 -5.40 12.89 4.62
N ALA A 201 -6.73 12.99 4.65
CA ALA A 201 -7.58 12.44 3.59
C ALA A 201 -7.28 13.14 2.24
N PRO A 202 -7.34 12.41 1.11
CA PRO A 202 -7.32 13.03 -0.21
C PRO A 202 -8.48 14.03 -0.37
N PRO A 203 -8.27 15.16 -1.07
CA PRO A 203 -9.39 16.00 -1.51
C PRO A 203 -10.42 15.18 -2.29
N PRO A 204 -11.73 15.41 -2.16
CA PRO A 204 -12.75 14.59 -2.82
C PRO A 204 -12.67 14.49 -4.34
N LYS A 205 -12.03 15.48 -5.00
CA LYS A 205 -11.81 15.52 -6.46
C LYS A 205 -10.50 14.86 -6.90
N ALA A 206 -9.66 14.45 -5.95
CA ALA A 206 -8.37 13.81 -6.21
C ALA A 206 -8.45 12.30 -5.97
N PHE A 207 -7.54 11.56 -6.58
CA PHE A 207 -7.47 10.11 -6.52
C PHE A 207 -6.22 9.69 -5.76
N LEU A 208 -6.38 8.82 -4.76
CA LEU A 208 -5.26 8.16 -4.08
C LEU A 208 -4.85 6.90 -4.84
N LEU A 209 -3.75 7.04 -5.59
CA LEU A 209 -3.07 5.95 -6.27
C LEU A 209 -2.13 5.29 -5.26
N GLY A 210 -2.21 3.97 -5.13
CA GLY A 210 -1.31 3.19 -4.27
C GLY A 210 -0.46 2.23 -5.08
N THR A 211 0.70 1.86 -4.52
CA THR A 211 1.73 1.02 -5.17
C THR A 211 2.03 1.47 -6.61
N LEU A 212 1.95 2.79 -6.87
CA LEU A 212 2.18 3.38 -8.18
C LEU A 212 3.66 3.27 -8.52
N HIS A 213 3.97 2.59 -9.63
CA HIS A 213 5.35 2.49 -10.11
C HIS A 213 5.95 3.88 -10.35
N THR A 214 7.12 4.14 -9.76
CA THR A 214 7.83 5.43 -9.86
C THR A 214 8.07 5.90 -11.31
N ALA A 215 8.28 4.96 -12.24
CA ALA A 215 8.36 5.28 -13.68
C ALA A 215 7.02 5.81 -14.24
N LEU A 216 5.87 5.24 -13.83
CA LEU A 216 4.56 5.73 -14.25
C LEU A 216 4.30 7.13 -13.68
N PHE A 217 4.65 7.35 -12.40
CA PHE A 217 4.55 8.68 -11.81
C PHE A 217 5.44 9.70 -12.55
N SER A 218 6.66 9.32 -12.93
CA SER A 218 7.58 10.16 -13.70
C SER A 218 6.98 10.57 -15.05
N LEU A 219 6.23 9.69 -15.73
CA LEU A 219 5.57 10.03 -17.00
C LEU A 219 4.47 11.10 -16.83
N LEU A 220 3.91 11.25 -15.62
CA LEU A 220 2.94 12.30 -15.29
C LEU A 220 3.62 13.64 -14.94
N GLN A 221 4.95 13.72 -14.92
CA GLN A 221 5.72 14.93 -14.67
C GLN A 221 6.35 15.48 -15.96
N GLN A 222 6.41 16.80 -16.09
CA GLN A 222 7.12 17.48 -17.18
C GLN A 222 8.63 17.24 -17.11
N THR A 223 9.18 17.12 -15.90
CA THR A 223 10.60 16.87 -15.61
C THR A 223 10.95 15.38 -15.58
N GLY A 224 9.99 14.49 -15.87
CA GLY A 224 10.24 13.05 -15.84
C GLY A 224 10.68 12.56 -14.46
N SER A 225 11.75 11.77 -14.41
CA SER A 225 12.29 11.22 -13.16
C SER A 225 13.06 12.24 -12.31
N GLU A 226 13.33 13.44 -12.83
CA GLU A 226 14.00 14.50 -12.06
C GLU A 226 13.13 15.05 -10.93
N VAL A 227 11.82 14.73 -10.90
CA VAL A 227 10.92 15.04 -9.77
C VAL A 227 11.46 14.51 -8.43
N PHE A 228 12.24 13.43 -8.47
CA PHE A 228 12.87 12.81 -7.30
C PHE A 228 14.20 13.48 -6.91
N ALA A 229 14.79 14.31 -7.77
CA ALA A 229 16.05 14.98 -7.44
C ALA A 229 15.89 16.14 -6.43
N ALA A 230 14.68 16.32 -5.87
CA ALA A 230 14.35 17.46 -5.02
C ALA A 230 14.91 17.34 -3.59
N SER A 231 15.07 18.50 -2.94
CA SER A 231 15.49 18.63 -1.55
C SER A 231 14.60 17.82 -0.60
N ARG A 232 15.16 17.29 0.51
CA ARG A 232 14.46 16.48 1.55
C ARG A 232 13.19 17.12 2.11
N ASN A 233 13.00 18.43 1.90
CA ASN A 233 11.87 19.20 2.38
C ASN A 233 10.67 19.25 1.42
N ALA A 234 10.76 18.69 0.21
CA ALA A 234 9.72 18.78 -0.82
C ALA A 234 8.53 17.80 -0.65
N LEU A 235 8.35 17.27 0.56
CA LEU A 235 7.32 16.29 0.95
C LEU A 235 5.87 16.78 0.78
N ASP A 236 5.66 18.07 0.48
CA ASP A 236 4.36 18.69 0.23
C ASP A 236 3.97 18.70 -1.25
N GLY A 237 4.76 18.10 -2.14
CA GLY A 237 4.53 18.10 -3.58
C GLY A 237 5.05 19.36 -4.30
N SER A 238 5.72 20.28 -3.59
CA SER A 238 6.27 21.52 -4.17
C SER A 238 7.32 21.29 -5.27
N SER A 239 7.93 20.11 -5.34
CA SER A 239 8.86 19.74 -6.42
C SER A 239 8.18 19.17 -7.67
N ALA A 240 6.90 18.80 -7.60
CA ALA A 240 6.20 18.20 -8.72
C ALA A 240 5.78 19.27 -9.73
N THR A 241 6.15 19.05 -10.98
CA THR A 241 5.68 19.83 -12.13
C THR A 241 4.88 18.91 -13.05
N PRO A 242 3.60 18.62 -12.72
CA PRO A 242 2.81 17.67 -13.48
C PRO A 242 2.53 18.14 -14.92
N VAL A 243 2.25 17.20 -15.81
CA VAL A 243 1.79 17.54 -17.17
C VAL A 243 0.50 18.37 -17.15
N PRO A 244 0.23 19.22 -18.17
CA PRO A 244 -0.95 20.09 -18.18
C PRO A 244 -2.26 19.33 -17.92
N GLY A 245 -3.14 19.94 -17.12
CA GLY A 245 -4.43 19.34 -16.73
C GLY A 245 -4.36 18.43 -15.51
N LEU A 246 -3.18 18.19 -14.92
CA LEU A 246 -3.03 17.44 -13.68
C LEU A 246 -2.50 18.33 -12.54
N ARG A 247 -2.91 18.01 -11.32
CA ARG A 247 -2.35 18.53 -10.06
C ARG A 247 -1.93 17.39 -9.17
N VAL A 248 -0.72 17.44 -8.63
CA VAL A 248 -0.24 16.51 -7.60
C VAL A 248 -0.38 17.21 -6.26
N HIS A 249 -1.17 16.64 -5.35
CA HIS A 249 -1.38 17.19 -4.00
C HIS A 249 -0.34 16.70 -3.01
N ARG A 250 0.09 15.45 -3.16
CA ARG A 250 1.17 14.82 -2.38
C ARG A 250 1.61 13.53 -3.05
N PHE A 251 2.84 13.12 -2.77
CA PHE A 251 3.35 11.80 -3.11
C PHE A 251 4.44 11.40 -2.11
N ASP A 252 4.72 10.10 -2.00
CA ASP A 252 5.76 9.63 -1.10
C ASP A 252 7.16 9.85 -1.69
N ASP A 253 8.02 10.54 -0.95
CA ASP A 253 9.43 10.79 -1.26
C ASP A 253 10.28 10.63 0.03
N PRO A 254 11.28 9.75 0.11
CA PRO A 254 11.68 8.80 -0.92
C PRO A 254 10.61 7.74 -1.16
N PRO A 255 10.54 7.16 -2.37
CA PRO A 255 9.61 6.09 -2.67
C PRO A 255 9.96 4.80 -1.90
N TYR A 256 9.09 3.80 -2.00
CA TYR A 256 9.22 2.49 -1.36
C TYR A 256 9.95 1.52 -2.29
N TYR A 257 10.79 0.64 -1.74
CA TYR A 257 11.19 -0.57 -2.45
C TYR A 257 10.03 -1.56 -2.46
N LYS A 258 9.76 -2.15 -3.62
CA LYS A 258 8.82 -3.25 -3.76
C LYS A 258 9.57 -4.57 -3.79
N PHE A 259 9.43 -5.32 -2.70
CA PHE A 259 10.03 -6.64 -2.53
C PHE A 259 9.07 -7.71 -3.02
N PHE A 260 9.61 -8.73 -3.67
CA PHE A 260 8.89 -9.90 -4.16
C PHE A 260 9.48 -11.16 -3.53
N PHE A 261 8.62 -12.10 -3.15
CA PHE A 261 9.00 -13.35 -2.49
C PHE A 261 8.42 -14.52 -3.27
N GLN A 262 9.26 -15.48 -3.61
CA GLN A 262 8.78 -16.78 -4.05
C GLN A 262 8.19 -17.56 -2.88
N ARG A 263 7.16 -18.37 -3.15
CA ARG A 263 6.47 -19.17 -2.15
C ARG A 263 7.42 -19.98 -1.26
N ALA A 264 8.42 -20.61 -1.87
CA ALA A 264 9.42 -21.41 -1.19
C ALA A 264 10.17 -20.65 -0.08
N ALA A 265 10.32 -19.33 -0.19
CA ALA A 265 11.07 -18.50 0.76
C ALA A 265 10.39 -18.40 2.15
N PHE A 266 9.06 -18.57 2.21
CA PHE A 266 8.27 -18.44 3.44
C PHE A 266 7.49 -19.71 3.83
N THR A 267 7.53 -20.77 3.02
CA THR A 267 6.90 -22.07 3.34
C THR A 267 7.88 -23.12 3.85
N GLN A 268 9.19 -22.85 3.87
CA GLN A 268 10.17 -23.76 4.46
C GLN A 268 10.06 -23.75 5.99
N ASP A 269 9.82 -24.92 6.59
CA ASP A 269 9.56 -25.11 8.03
C ASP A 269 10.74 -24.79 8.96
N THR A 270 11.96 -24.62 8.42
CA THR A 270 13.19 -24.59 9.22
C THR A 270 13.44 -23.26 9.96
N ASP A 271 12.78 -22.17 9.58
CA ASP A 271 13.10 -20.81 10.05
C ASP A 271 11.95 -20.09 10.80
N SER A 272 10.80 -20.75 10.95
CA SER A 272 9.57 -20.12 11.45
C SER A 272 9.33 -20.34 12.95
N ALA A 273 10.24 -21.03 13.63
CA ALA A 273 10.13 -21.30 15.06
C ALA A 273 10.27 -19.99 15.87
N LEU A 274 9.25 -19.69 16.67
CA LEU A 274 9.30 -18.59 17.62
C LEU A 274 10.32 -18.92 18.74
N PRO A 275 11.03 -17.91 19.28
CA PRO A 275 11.84 -18.10 20.48
C PRO A 275 10.98 -18.61 21.65
N ALA A 276 11.61 -19.30 22.61
CA ALA A 276 10.91 -19.74 23.81
C ALA A 276 10.18 -18.58 24.52
N GLY A 277 8.95 -18.84 24.94
CA GLY A 277 8.08 -17.84 25.58
C GLY A 277 7.28 -16.96 24.59
N TYR A 278 7.29 -17.25 23.29
CA TYR A 278 6.46 -16.57 22.30
C TYR A 278 5.56 -17.56 21.55
N ARG A 279 4.36 -17.11 21.17
CA ARG A 279 3.33 -17.96 20.58
C ARG A 279 2.41 -17.20 19.62
N PHE A 280 1.83 -17.90 18.65
CA PHE A 280 0.93 -17.32 17.63
C PHE A 280 -0.56 -17.28 18.03
N HIS A 281 -0.87 -17.53 19.30
CA HIS A 281 -2.21 -17.53 19.84
C HIS A 281 -2.23 -16.86 21.21
N ASN A 282 -3.39 -16.34 21.64
CA ASN A 282 -3.60 -15.86 23.00
C ASN A 282 -3.81 -17.04 23.98
N ARG A 283 -3.93 -16.79 25.28
CA ARG A 283 -4.03 -17.85 26.32
C ARG A 283 -5.23 -18.78 26.10
N GLU A 284 -6.27 -18.25 25.48
CA GLU A 284 -7.50 -18.97 25.14
C GLU A 284 -7.39 -19.78 23.84
N GLY A 285 -6.23 -19.72 23.15
CA GLY A 285 -5.97 -20.45 21.91
C GLY A 285 -6.46 -19.75 20.65
N GLN A 286 -6.94 -18.51 20.75
CA GLN A 286 -7.37 -17.71 19.59
C GLN A 286 -6.16 -17.17 18.84
N THR A 287 -6.22 -17.17 17.50
CA THR A 287 -5.10 -16.74 16.65
C THR A 287 -5.41 -15.45 15.90
N GLY A 288 -4.34 -14.72 15.52
CA GLY A 288 -4.48 -13.44 14.82
C GLY A 288 -4.72 -12.27 15.78
N VAL A 289 -5.02 -11.11 15.18
CA VAL A 289 -5.42 -9.91 15.92
C VAL A 289 -6.93 -9.94 16.10
N LEU A 290 -7.39 -9.82 17.35
CA LEU A 290 -8.81 -9.84 17.70
C LEU A 290 -9.46 -8.46 17.49
N ASP A 291 -10.78 -8.42 17.41
CA ASP A 291 -11.51 -7.19 17.13
C ASP A 291 -11.28 -6.11 18.21
N SER A 292 -11.32 -6.51 19.47
CA SER A 292 -10.99 -5.69 20.65
C SER A 292 -9.56 -5.12 20.61
N GLN A 293 -8.64 -5.78 19.89
CA GLN A 293 -7.22 -5.38 19.81
C GLN A 293 -6.92 -4.41 18.65
N LEU A 294 -7.90 -4.10 17.79
CA LEU A 294 -7.66 -3.24 16.62
C LEU A 294 -7.27 -1.80 16.99
N ASP A 295 -7.69 -1.30 18.15
CA ASP A 295 -7.35 0.04 18.62
C ASP A 295 -5.84 0.14 18.91
N LEU A 296 -5.23 -0.94 19.42
CA LEU A 296 -3.77 -1.03 19.57
C LEU A 296 -3.09 -0.93 18.21
N VAL A 297 -3.54 -1.69 17.21
CA VAL A 297 -2.99 -1.65 15.84
C VAL A 297 -3.05 -0.24 15.27
N GLN A 298 -4.21 0.42 15.36
CA GLN A 298 -4.42 1.78 14.87
C GLN A 298 -3.52 2.80 15.58
N SER A 299 -3.32 2.64 16.89
CA SER A 299 -2.49 3.56 17.69
C SER A 299 -1.00 3.54 17.33
N ARG A 300 -0.50 2.52 16.63
CA ARG A 300 0.92 2.33 16.29
C ARG A 300 1.30 2.74 14.87
N THR A 301 0.38 3.34 14.12
CA THR A 301 0.60 3.74 12.74
C THR A 301 0.03 5.12 12.45
N HIS A 302 0.73 5.88 11.61
CA HIS A 302 0.25 7.15 11.06
C HIS A 302 -0.60 6.94 9.79
N ILE A 303 -0.57 5.73 9.22
CA ILE A 303 -1.34 5.36 8.03
C ILE A 303 -2.77 5.05 8.48
N PRO A 304 -3.79 5.82 8.03
CA PRO A 304 -5.17 5.56 8.41
C PRO A 304 -5.62 4.17 7.94
N ARG A 305 -6.11 3.36 8.86
CA ARG A 305 -6.74 2.05 8.59
C ARG A 305 -8.04 1.99 9.38
N SER A 306 -9.17 1.82 8.72
CA SER A 306 -10.45 1.65 9.42
C SER A 306 -10.53 0.25 10.05
N ARG A 307 -11.34 0.09 11.11
CA ARG A 307 -11.62 -1.24 11.68
C ARG A 307 -12.23 -2.18 10.64
N ALA A 308 -13.13 -1.65 9.81
CA ALA A 308 -13.73 -2.39 8.69
C ALA A 308 -12.67 -2.92 7.71
N GLN A 309 -11.62 -2.14 7.43
CA GLN A 309 -10.52 -2.59 6.58
C GLN A 309 -9.69 -3.68 7.24
N LEU A 310 -9.30 -3.50 8.50
CA LEU A 310 -8.45 -4.47 9.20
C LEU A 310 -9.14 -5.84 9.33
N ARG A 311 -10.47 -5.87 9.50
CA ARG A 311 -11.27 -7.10 9.51
C ARG A 311 -11.24 -7.88 8.19
N LEU A 312 -11.01 -7.20 7.07
CA LEU A 312 -10.91 -7.82 5.74
C LEU A 312 -9.48 -8.27 5.40
N MET A 313 -8.49 -7.91 6.23
CA MET A 313 -7.09 -8.20 5.99
C MET A 313 -6.70 -9.48 6.75
N PRO A 314 -6.26 -10.55 6.05
CA PRO A 314 -5.71 -11.72 6.73
C PRO A 314 -4.52 -11.30 7.59
N GLY A 315 -4.49 -11.69 8.86
CA GLY A 315 -3.48 -11.25 9.81
C GLY A 315 -2.97 -12.35 10.72
N SER A 316 -1.81 -12.11 11.32
CA SER A 316 -1.25 -12.94 12.40
C SER A 316 -0.75 -12.04 13.53
N ALA A 317 -0.69 -12.61 14.73
CA ALA A 317 -0.22 -11.93 15.92
C ALA A 317 0.69 -12.86 16.74
N ILE A 318 1.61 -12.27 17.50
CA ILE A 318 2.44 -12.96 18.47
C ILE A 318 2.12 -12.43 19.86
N TYR A 319 1.96 -13.36 20.79
CA TYR A 319 1.77 -13.14 22.22
C TYR A 319 3.01 -13.67 22.97
N VAL A 320 3.20 -13.22 24.21
CA VAL A 320 4.35 -13.59 25.04
C VAL A 320 3.87 -14.24 26.33
N ASP A 321 4.57 -15.28 26.76
CA ASP A 321 4.39 -15.90 28.07
C ASP A 321 5.10 -15.03 29.11
N SER A 322 4.39 -14.07 29.71
CA SER A 322 4.95 -13.23 30.76
C SER A 322 5.05 -14.00 32.09
N GLN A 323 6.22 -13.92 32.74
CA GLN A 323 6.38 -14.37 34.14
C GLN A 323 5.72 -13.41 35.16
N GLN A 324 5.28 -12.22 34.72
CA GLN A 324 4.58 -11.23 35.56
C GLN A 324 3.08 -11.49 35.71
N ASP A 325 2.53 -12.51 35.05
CA ASP A 325 1.11 -12.90 35.16
C ASP A 325 0.79 -13.83 36.32
N VAL A 326 1.69 -13.96 37.29
CA VAL A 326 1.39 -14.64 38.55
C VAL A 326 0.89 -13.65 39.62
N ALA A 327 0.72 -12.36 39.30
CA ALA A 327 0.43 -11.34 40.33
C ALA A 327 -0.59 -10.25 39.99
N GLU A 328 -1.28 -10.29 38.85
CA GLU A 328 -2.55 -9.55 38.69
C GLU A 328 -3.57 -10.48 38.03
N GLU A 329 -4.37 -11.15 38.86
CA GLU A 329 -5.67 -11.73 38.48
C GLU A 329 -6.62 -10.56 38.11
N GLY A 330 -6.31 -9.86 37.03
CA GLY A 330 -7.23 -8.93 36.38
C GLY A 330 -7.91 -9.61 35.21
N ASP A 331 -9.20 -9.39 35.04
CA ASP A 331 -10.05 -9.76 33.88
C ASP A 331 -9.59 -9.12 32.54
N GLY A 332 -8.30 -8.75 32.41
CA GLY A 332 -7.75 -8.08 31.24
C GLY A 332 -7.51 -9.06 30.10
N GLU A 333 -8.07 -8.75 28.93
CA GLU A 333 -7.74 -9.46 27.68
C GLU A 333 -6.23 -9.38 27.39
N GLU A 334 -5.63 -10.51 27.04
CA GLU A 334 -4.22 -10.57 26.66
C GLU A 334 -3.98 -9.83 25.33
N MET A 335 -3.06 -8.86 25.33
CA MET A 335 -2.72 -8.06 24.15
C MET A 335 -1.52 -8.64 23.37
N PRO A 336 -1.52 -8.58 22.03
CA PRO A 336 -0.41 -9.03 21.22
C PRO A 336 0.78 -8.07 21.30
N ILE A 337 2.01 -8.62 21.26
CA ILE A 337 3.26 -7.84 21.26
C ILE A 337 3.83 -7.62 19.85
N ALA A 338 3.27 -8.31 18.84
CA ALA A 338 3.60 -8.12 17.44
C ALA A 338 2.44 -8.57 16.55
N TRP A 339 2.29 -7.96 15.38
CA TRP A 339 1.27 -8.30 14.40
C TRP A 339 1.67 -7.91 12.99
N ALA A 340 1.07 -8.57 12.01
CA ALA A 340 1.20 -8.25 10.60
C ALA A 340 -0.06 -8.66 9.86
N PHE A 341 -0.29 -8.03 8.71
CA PHE A 341 -1.45 -8.28 7.87
C PHE A 341 -1.04 -8.39 6.41
N LEU A 342 -1.86 -9.09 5.60
CA LEU A 342 -1.86 -8.89 4.15
C LEU A 342 -2.89 -7.82 3.80
N GLY A 343 -2.43 -6.76 3.14
CA GLY A 343 -3.27 -5.72 2.58
C GLY A 343 -4.25 -6.27 1.56
N LEU A 344 -5.22 -5.46 1.17
CA LEU A 344 -6.25 -5.85 0.21
C LEU A 344 -5.70 -6.10 -1.22
N ASP A 345 -4.43 -5.78 -1.44
CA ASP A 345 -3.60 -6.06 -2.63
C ASP A 345 -2.58 -7.19 -2.36
N GLY A 346 -2.77 -7.98 -1.31
CA GLY A 346 -1.92 -9.10 -0.93
C GLY A 346 -0.53 -8.71 -0.43
N ALA A 347 -0.26 -7.42 -0.23
CA ALA A 347 1.03 -6.94 0.27
C ALA A 347 1.18 -7.24 1.76
N LEU A 348 2.32 -7.74 2.22
CA LEU A 348 2.61 -7.71 3.66
C LEU A 348 2.61 -6.25 4.13
N SER A 349 1.82 -5.95 5.17
CA SER A 349 1.60 -4.58 5.63
C SER A 349 1.32 -4.55 7.13
N THR A 350 1.39 -3.36 7.72
CA THR A 350 1.11 -3.13 9.15
C THR A 350 1.95 -4.05 10.06
N LEU A 351 3.16 -4.40 9.63
CA LEU A 351 4.11 -5.20 10.41
C LEU A 351 4.61 -4.37 11.58
N HIS A 352 4.38 -4.85 12.79
CA HIS A 352 4.83 -4.20 14.02
C HIS A 352 5.36 -5.23 15.02
N VAL A 353 6.37 -4.81 15.77
CA VAL A 353 6.86 -5.50 16.98
C VAL A 353 7.06 -4.42 18.02
N GLU A 354 6.45 -4.60 19.19
CA GLU A 354 6.60 -3.71 20.34
C GLU A 354 8.08 -3.59 20.71
N GLU A 355 8.50 -2.38 21.12
CA GLU A 355 9.93 -2.02 21.20
C GLU A 355 10.73 -2.97 22.11
N ALA A 356 10.17 -3.35 23.25
CA ALA A 356 10.78 -4.27 24.23
C ALA A 356 10.99 -5.71 23.69
N HIS A 357 10.36 -6.06 22.57
CA HIS A 357 10.43 -7.39 21.95
C HIS A 357 11.18 -7.42 20.62
N ARG A 358 11.73 -6.27 20.17
CA ARG A 358 12.53 -6.19 18.95
C ARG A 358 13.88 -6.91 19.09
N GLY A 359 14.50 -7.21 17.94
CA GLY A 359 15.81 -7.88 17.88
C GLY A 359 15.79 -9.39 18.13
N LYS A 360 14.62 -9.98 18.42
CA LYS A 360 14.44 -11.40 18.77
C LYS A 360 13.98 -12.29 17.59
N GLY A 361 14.04 -11.78 16.35
CA GLY A 361 13.61 -12.52 15.16
C GLY A 361 12.08 -12.56 14.93
N LEU A 362 11.27 -11.97 15.82
CA LEU A 362 9.80 -12.05 15.75
C LEU A 362 9.22 -11.51 14.44
N ALA A 363 9.73 -10.38 13.94
CA ALA A 363 9.25 -9.79 12.69
C ALA A 363 9.45 -10.74 11.49
N LEU A 364 10.54 -11.52 11.48
CA LEU A 364 10.84 -12.49 10.43
C LEU A 364 9.84 -13.65 10.47
N ALA A 365 9.69 -14.28 11.64
CA ALA A 365 8.76 -15.41 11.83
C ALA A 365 7.30 -15.00 11.54
N LEU A 366 6.89 -13.83 12.05
CA LEU A 366 5.56 -13.28 11.86
C LEU A 366 5.25 -12.96 10.39
N SER A 367 6.22 -12.41 9.66
CA SER A 367 6.07 -12.14 8.23
C SER A 367 5.85 -13.45 7.46
N LYS A 368 6.70 -14.47 7.68
CA LYS A 368 6.56 -15.78 7.03
C LYS A 368 5.20 -16.42 7.35
N GLU A 369 4.78 -16.40 8.61
CA GLU A 369 3.49 -16.96 9.02
C GLU A 369 2.29 -16.23 8.39
N THR A 370 2.34 -14.90 8.33
CA THR A 370 1.28 -14.09 7.72
C THR A 370 1.17 -14.36 6.22
N MET A 371 2.31 -14.42 5.52
CA MET A 371 2.36 -14.78 4.10
C MET A 371 1.81 -16.20 3.85
N ARG A 372 2.23 -17.17 4.67
CA ARG A 372 1.80 -18.57 4.57
C ARG A 372 0.29 -18.71 4.77
N ARG A 373 -0.26 -18.11 5.85
CA ARG A 373 -1.70 -18.16 6.15
C ARG A 373 -2.55 -17.45 5.13
N GLY A 374 -2.08 -16.32 4.61
CA GLY A 374 -2.81 -15.56 3.62
C GLY A 374 -2.80 -16.15 2.21
N LEU A 375 -2.04 -17.23 1.97
CA LEU A 375 -1.95 -17.94 0.68
C LEU A 375 -2.33 -19.42 0.76
N VAL A 376 -2.99 -19.86 1.83
CA VAL A 376 -3.62 -21.19 1.82
C VAL A 376 -4.77 -21.21 0.82
N ALA A 377 -5.08 -22.36 0.23
CA ALA A 377 -6.00 -22.49 -0.90
C ALA A 377 -7.33 -21.75 -0.67
N ASP A 378 -7.93 -21.87 0.52
CA ASP A 378 -9.24 -21.27 0.85
C ASP A 378 -9.18 -19.84 1.41
N SER A 379 -8.00 -19.22 1.42
CA SER A 379 -7.86 -17.82 1.84
C SER A 379 -8.23 -16.84 0.72
N VAL A 380 -8.40 -15.56 1.07
CA VAL A 380 -8.73 -14.47 0.13
C VAL A 380 -7.73 -14.38 -1.04
N PHE A 381 -6.47 -14.80 -0.85
CA PHE A 381 -5.45 -14.81 -1.89
C PHE A 381 -5.03 -16.23 -2.34
N GLY A 382 -5.73 -17.28 -1.88
CA GLY A 382 -5.58 -18.62 -2.42
C GLY A 382 -6.20 -18.76 -3.81
N ALA A 383 -5.71 -19.70 -4.61
CA ALA A 383 -6.15 -19.83 -6.00
C ALA A 383 -7.59 -20.34 -6.16
N SER A 384 -8.19 -20.95 -5.13
CA SER A 384 -9.60 -21.40 -5.22
C SER A 384 -10.57 -20.24 -5.38
N ALA A 385 -10.16 -19.02 -5.00
CA ALA A 385 -10.94 -17.80 -5.18
C ALA A 385 -11.04 -17.34 -6.65
N LEU A 386 -10.23 -17.90 -7.54
CA LEU A 386 -10.23 -17.57 -8.96
C LEU A 386 -10.94 -18.72 -9.69
N ASP A 387 -12.04 -18.44 -10.39
CA ASP A 387 -12.73 -19.39 -11.28
C ASP A 387 -11.92 -19.67 -12.56
N VAL A 388 -10.62 -19.97 -12.38
CA VAL A 388 -9.69 -20.37 -13.43
C VAL A 388 -9.81 -21.87 -13.62
N GLN A 389 -10.91 -22.27 -14.28
CA GLN A 389 -11.25 -23.66 -14.58
C GLN A 389 -10.04 -24.46 -15.08
N GLY A 390 -9.46 -25.29 -14.20
CA GLY A 390 -8.44 -26.29 -14.55
C GLY A 390 -7.09 -25.77 -15.05
N ASP A 391 -6.79 -24.47 -14.96
CA ASP A 391 -5.47 -23.94 -15.34
C ASP A 391 -4.49 -24.03 -14.16
N GLU A 392 -3.97 -25.24 -13.92
CA GLU A 392 -3.02 -25.53 -12.84
C GLU A 392 -1.76 -24.66 -12.91
N LYS A 393 -1.35 -24.26 -14.13
CA LYS A 393 -0.18 -23.38 -14.31
C LYS A 393 -0.49 -21.98 -13.80
N LEU A 394 -1.64 -21.41 -14.17
CA LEU A 394 -2.07 -20.11 -13.71
C LEU A 394 -2.27 -20.06 -12.19
N VAL A 395 -2.84 -21.12 -11.63
CA VAL A 395 -2.94 -21.33 -10.19
C VAL A 395 -1.55 -21.30 -9.53
N GLY A 396 -0.61 -22.09 -10.04
CA GLY A 396 0.76 -22.13 -9.54
C GLY A 396 1.50 -20.79 -9.66
N ASP A 397 1.32 -20.09 -10.78
CA ASP A 397 1.91 -18.75 -11.00
C ASP A 397 1.37 -17.75 -9.98
N ILE A 398 0.06 -17.73 -9.73
CA ILE A 398 -0.57 -16.79 -8.78
C ILE A 398 -0.20 -17.13 -7.34
N GLU A 399 -0.23 -18.39 -6.93
CA GLU A 399 0.14 -18.81 -5.57
C GLU A 399 1.63 -18.76 -5.29
N GLY A 400 2.44 -18.67 -6.34
CA GLY A 400 3.90 -18.69 -6.29
C GLY A 400 4.54 -17.42 -5.72
N TRP A 401 3.78 -16.32 -5.57
CA TRP A 401 4.35 -15.02 -5.24
C TRP A 401 3.60 -14.26 -4.13
N VAL A 402 4.38 -13.55 -3.30
CA VAL A 402 3.95 -12.49 -2.38
C VAL A 402 4.76 -11.24 -2.66
N HIS A 403 4.26 -10.07 -2.26
CA HIS A 403 5.01 -8.83 -2.33
C HIS A 403 4.82 -7.97 -1.08
N THR A 404 5.63 -6.93 -0.94
CA THR A 404 5.47 -5.88 0.08
C THR A 404 6.23 -4.63 -0.34
N GLU A 405 5.75 -3.49 0.11
CA GLU A 405 6.39 -2.20 -0.05
C GLU A 405 7.04 -1.73 1.25
N VAL A 406 8.33 -1.43 1.22
CA VAL A 406 9.07 -0.91 2.37
C VAL A 406 9.72 0.42 2.02
N ALA A 407 9.42 1.45 2.81
CA ALA A 407 10.00 2.78 2.64
C ALA A 407 11.53 2.68 2.64
N GLN A 408 12.20 3.39 1.73
CA GLN A 408 13.65 3.25 1.56
C GLN A 408 14.46 3.61 2.82
N TYR A 409 13.95 4.57 3.62
CA TYR A 409 14.55 4.93 4.90
C TYR A 409 14.36 3.86 5.99
N ASN A 410 13.41 2.93 5.84
CA ASN A 410 13.13 1.90 6.85
C ASN A 410 14.08 0.70 6.71
N VAL A 411 15.33 0.90 7.12
CA VAL A 411 16.40 -0.12 7.06
C VAL A 411 16.02 -1.41 7.81
N ALA A 412 15.31 -1.29 8.95
CA ALA A 412 14.96 -2.44 9.77
C ALA A 412 14.00 -3.39 9.04
N SER A 413 12.91 -2.87 8.46
CA SER A 413 11.97 -3.69 7.68
C SER A 413 12.61 -4.21 6.40
N ARG A 414 13.47 -3.43 5.72
CA ARG A 414 14.19 -3.91 4.52
C ARG A 414 15.03 -5.15 4.82
N ARG A 415 15.81 -5.12 5.90
CA ARG A 415 16.60 -6.27 6.35
C ARG A 415 15.74 -7.49 6.69
N VAL A 416 14.51 -7.30 7.18
CA VAL A 416 13.58 -8.42 7.39
C VAL A 416 13.17 -9.01 6.04
N MET A 417 12.82 -8.19 5.06
CA MET A 417 12.43 -8.67 3.72
C MET A 417 13.58 -9.40 3.02
N GLU A 418 14.79 -8.85 3.08
CA GLU A 418 16.00 -9.50 2.55
C GLU A 418 16.25 -10.87 3.22
N LYS A 419 16.08 -10.97 4.55
CA LYS A 419 16.25 -12.24 5.29
C LYS A 419 15.18 -13.28 4.99
N ILE A 420 13.97 -12.88 4.60
CA ILE A 420 12.97 -13.83 4.12
C ILE A 420 13.43 -14.44 2.78
N GLY A 421 14.21 -13.71 1.99
CA GLY A 421 14.55 -14.03 0.61
C GLY A 421 13.84 -13.14 -0.39
N GLY A 422 13.40 -11.94 0.04
CA GLY A 422 12.74 -10.97 -0.82
C GLY A 422 13.72 -10.23 -1.72
N GLU A 423 13.35 -10.05 -2.98
CA GLU A 423 14.11 -9.29 -3.96
C GLU A 423 13.40 -7.97 -4.29
N ALA A 424 14.11 -6.85 -4.17
CA ALA A 424 13.59 -5.54 -4.56
C ALA A 424 13.79 -5.32 -6.06
N LEU A 425 12.73 -5.50 -6.86
CA LEU A 425 12.80 -5.38 -8.33
C LEU A 425 12.43 -3.99 -8.84
N SER A 426 11.59 -3.27 -8.10
CA SER A 426 11.12 -1.94 -8.49
C SER A 426 10.88 -1.02 -7.28
N THR A 427 10.60 0.24 -7.56
CA THR A 427 10.16 1.22 -6.56
C THR A 427 8.79 1.80 -6.88
N VAL A 428 7.99 1.97 -5.83
CA VAL A 428 6.60 2.43 -5.90
C VAL A 428 6.30 3.52 -4.87
N MET A 429 5.14 4.14 -4.99
CA MET A 429 4.67 5.17 -4.05
C MET A 429 3.16 5.22 -3.95
N TRP A 430 2.68 5.96 -2.95
CA TRP A 430 1.35 6.53 -2.95
C TRP A 430 1.40 7.97 -3.43
N ALA A 431 0.44 8.33 -4.29
CA ALA A 431 0.31 9.68 -4.84
C ALA A 431 -1.17 10.09 -4.86
N VAL A 432 -1.43 11.36 -4.53
CA VAL A 432 -2.75 11.98 -4.62
C VAL A 432 -2.76 12.91 -5.81
N ILE A 433 -3.51 12.54 -6.85
CA ILE A 433 -3.52 13.23 -8.15
C ILE A 433 -4.94 13.68 -8.48
N GLU A 434 -5.11 14.93 -8.88
CA GLU A 434 -6.36 15.51 -9.36
C GLU A 434 -6.24 15.82 -10.86
N VAL A 435 -7.33 15.57 -11.60
CA VAL A 435 -7.48 16.04 -12.98
C VAL A 435 -8.22 17.37 -12.94
N CYS A 436 -7.55 18.45 -13.33
CA CYS A 436 -8.10 19.80 -13.36
C CYS A 436 -8.93 20.06 -14.63
N ASP A 437 -9.75 21.11 -14.59
CA ASP A 437 -10.55 21.58 -15.73
C ASP A 437 -9.73 22.45 -16.70
#